data_AF-A0A2G9WWV9-F1
#
_entry.id   AF-A0A2G9WWV9-F1
#
_cell.length_a   1.000
_cell.length_b   1.000
_cell.length_c   1.000
_cell.angle_alpha   90.00
_cell.angle_beta   90.00
_cell.angle_gamma   90.00
#
_symmetry.space_group_name_H-M   'P 1'
#
loop_
_entity.id
_entity.type
_entity.pdbx_description
1 polymer ?
#
loop_
_entity_poly.entity_id
_entity_poly.type
_entity_poly.pdbx_seq_one_letter_code
_entity_poly.pdbx_strand_id
1 'polypeptide(L)'
;MASPVKPRSMSLKLQRWMHLEGAEMVLPQRLEADTCAIPTGGPAACGTCRSMSGRHERSARPGPLPDQGRLLAVRSKFMADGILPEGVPLPILRSWERSSLHGLANGASRRRETRLTETALKELRERNEELLVSAWGEIVTLCRETQPLGGVVVLTDPNGVVLVRLGDNTFSDEAERLGLCAGGDWSEQAMGTNAIGTALSERFALSVIGAEHFCNGNTDISCSAVPIIDPCGALAGIIDLSTSVTVAHDYSLPLLKRAANEIERRLFERRYGRFEQMHLHSNPRLLGGPNEGLLAFDNDRLVGANRMAVELIGLSWSAIGVMHFRQLFSVQHASVTRQASADECVVQSAHGSTFFARLQMPRKVQGGTEPGRAIERQPARPVLAEPAGGDALPHVVLETLQIEGGPKLRKMKVGHLVYGANLMDDTGEAILVVASGRYRCFASHEGKELTLFTLGPGDAVPLQPEMVVEVRKEGEAAVIPRAAFRRLTRDHPEFGMCILPAVEKMLNRSLTMVGEMAFRSVRYRLIRYLCEMAEHDGRQTSTGVVIDAAPHGDDLAMAIGAARQSVSTVLAELIRTGDVQRPSPRTFVIPDIENLKEELRVLR
;
A
#
# COMPACT_ATOMS: atom_id res chain seq x y z
N MET A 1 48.91 24.91 -1.90
CA MET A 1 48.03 25.82 -2.66
C MET A 1 46.88 24.98 -3.21
N ALA A 2 45.74 25.00 -2.53
CA ALA A 2 44.54 24.26 -2.94
C ALA A 2 43.70 25.16 -3.86
N SER A 3 43.43 24.69 -5.09
CA SER A 3 42.53 25.36 -6.02
C SER A 3 41.09 25.31 -5.51
N PRO A 4 40.31 26.41 -5.56
CA PRO A 4 38.93 26.40 -5.11
C PRO A 4 38.06 25.69 -6.16
N VAL A 5 37.30 24.68 -5.71
CA VAL A 5 36.24 24.04 -6.48
C VAL A 5 35.14 25.09 -6.72
N LYS A 6 34.94 25.49 -7.98
CA LYS A 6 33.84 26.39 -8.36
C LYS A 6 32.49 25.71 -8.05
N PRO A 7 31.53 26.40 -7.40
CA PRO A 7 30.19 25.88 -7.22
C PRO A 7 29.53 25.68 -8.60
N ARG A 8 28.88 24.53 -8.81
CA ARG A 8 28.07 24.28 -10.01
C ARG A 8 26.92 25.27 -10.02
N SER A 9 26.84 26.12 -11.04
CA SER A 9 25.74 27.08 -11.19
C SER A 9 24.42 26.36 -11.44
N MET A 10 23.35 26.76 -10.74
CA MET A 10 21.96 26.37 -11.04
C MET A 10 21.66 26.49 -12.53
N SER A 11 20.87 25.55 -13.06
CA SER A 11 20.34 25.62 -14.42
C SER A 11 19.60 26.94 -14.66
N LEU A 12 19.90 27.62 -15.78
CA LEU A 12 19.20 28.83 -16.26
C LEU A 12 17.67 28.64 -16.33
N LYS A 13 17.19 27.39 -16.47
CA LYS A 13 15.76 27.08 -16.40
C LYS A 13 15.23 27.27 -14.98
N LEU A 14 15.87 26.70 -13.96
CA LEU A 14 15.45 26.85 -12.56
C LEU A 14 15.48 28.30 -12.08
N GLN A 15 16.47 29.09 -12.51
CA GLN A 15 16.57 30.52 -12.17
C GLN A 15 15.42 31.35 -12.76
N ARG A 16 15.00 31.02 -14.00
CA ARG A 16 13.86 31.65 -14.65
C ARG A 16 12.52 31.22 -14.01
N TRP A 17 12.50 30.07 -13.33
CA TRP A 17 11.33 29.52 -12.64
C TRP A 17 11.17 30.13 -11.24
N MET A 18 12.25 30.35 -10.50
CA MET A 18 12.20 31.00 -9.18
C MET A 18 11.83 32.48 -9.25
N HIS A 19 12.12 33.17 -10.38
CA HIS A 19 11.61 34.53 -10.60
C HIS A 19 10.07 34.61 -10.69
N LEU A 20 9.37 33.49 -10.92
CA LEU A 20 7.90 33.42 -10.91
C LEU A 20 7.31 33.20 -9.50
N GLU A 21 8.10 32.79 -8.50
CA GLU A 21 7.66 32.78 -7.08
C GLU A 21 7.61 34.21 -6.50
N GLY A 22 8.38 35.15 -7.05
CA GLY A 22 8.47 36.53 -6.56
C GLY A 22 7.65 37.56 -7.35
N ALA A 23 7.01 37.16 -8.46
CA ALA A 23 6.14 38.02 -9.25
C ALA A 23 4.69 37.58 -9.04
N GLU A 24 3.82 38.47 -8.56
CA GLU A 24 2.37 38.27 -8.56
C GLU A 24 1.93 37.78 -9.94
N MET A 25 1.59 36.50 -10.03
CA MET A 25 1.19 35.90 -11.29
C MET A 25 -0.28 36.27 -11.55
N VAL A 26 -0.49 37.46 -12.11
CA VAL A 26 -1.79 37.86 -12.68
C VAL A 26 -2.04 36.98 -13.91
N LEU A 27 -2.88 35.96 -13.74
CA LEU A 27 -3.33 35.10 -14.83
C LEU A 27 -4.13 35.95 -15.85
N PRO A 28 -3.87 35.83 -17.17
CA PRO A 28 -4.58 36.61 -18.18
C PRO A 28 -6.08 36.26 -18.15
N GLN A 29 -6.92 37.30 -18.07
CA GLN A 29 -8.36 37.17 -18.15
C GLN A 29 -8.78 36.63 -19.52
N ARG A 30 -9.69 35.64 -19.48
CA ARG A 30 -10.52 35.07 -20.55
C ARG A 30 -10.23 35.56 -21.97
N LEU A 31 -9.70 34.65 -22.81
CA LEU A 31 -10.03 34.66 -24.24
C LEU A 31 -11.46 34.13 -24.38
N GLU A 32 -12.35 34.99 -24.85
CA GLU A 32 -13.73 34.65 -25.19
C GLU A 32 -13.74 33.50 -26.20
N ALA A 33 -14.45 32.41 -25.85
CA ALA A 33 -14.67 31.31 -26.75
C ALA A 33 -15.80 31.69 -27.71
N ASP A 34 -15.45 31.77 -28.99
CA ASP A 34 -16.41 31.86 -30.09
C ASP A 34 -17.46 30.74 -29.99
N THR A 35 -18.71 31.17 -30.08
CA THR A 35 -19.93 30.37 -30.06
C THR A 35 -19.94 29.32 -31.17
N CYS A 36 -19.98 28.03 -30.80
CA CYS A 36 -20.44 26.96 -31.68
C CYS A 36 -21.88 26.57 -31.28
N ALA A 37 -22.84 27.05 -32.07
CA ALA A 37 -24.25 26.74 -31.93
C ALA A 37 -24.57 25.35 -32.51
N ILE A 38 -25.27 24.50 -31.77
CA ILE A 38 -25.99 23.34 -32.31
C ILE A 38 -27.44 23.39 -31.82
N PRO A 39 -28.44 23.27 -32.72
CA PRO A 39 -29.84 23.52 -32.42
C PRO A 39 -30.54 22.32 -31.77
N THR A 40 -31.49 22.64 -30.91
CA THR A 40 -32.50 21.77 -30.30
C THR A 40 -33.47 21.18 -31.33
N GLY A 41 -33.73 19.87 -31.35
CA GLY A 41 -34.73 19.26 -32.23
C GLY A 41 -35.06 17.80 -31.91
N GLY A 42 -36.31 17.40 -32.20
CA GLY A 42 -36.98 16.24 -31.61
C GLY A 42 -36.46 14.83 -31.98
N PRO A 43 -36.87 13.80 -31.19
CA PRO A 43 -36.28 12.46 -31.24
C PRO A 43 -36.86 11.55 -32.33
N ALA A 44 -36.03 10.61 -32.80
CA ALA A 44 -36.45 9.41 -33.54
C ALA A 44 -35.86 8.15 -32.89
N ALA A 45 -36.72 7.22 -32.54
CA ALA A 45 -36.39 5.94 -31.95
C ALA A 45 -35.58 5.06 -32.92
N CYS A 46 -34.42 4.59 -32.49
CA CYS A 46 -33.72 3.46 -33.11
C CYS A 46 -33.69 2.30 -32.09
N GLY A 47 -34.58 1.33 -32.31
CA GLY A 47 -34.69 0.13 -31.49
C GLY A 47 -33.73 -0.95 -31.95
N THR A 48 -32.50 -0.97 -31.45
CA THR A 48 -31.57 -2.12 -31.56
C THR A 48 -30.44 -2.09 -30.51
N CYS A 49 -30.70 -1.64 -29.27
CA CYS A 49 -29.78 -1.86 -28.15
C CYS A 49 -30.51 -2.34 -26.89
N ARG A 50 -30.97 -3.59 -26.91
CA ARG A 50 -31.35 -4.32 -25.69
C ARG A 50 -30.50 -5.57 -25.56
N SER A 51 -29.42 -5.49 -24.80
CA SER A 51 -28.94 -6.52 -23.87
C SER A 51 -27.54 -6.14 -23.37
N MET A 52 -27.28 -6.43 -22.08
CA MET A 52 -26.02 -6.22 -21.34
C MET A 52 -25.81 -4.84 -20.69
N SER A 53 -26.81 -4.32 -19.97
CA SER A 53 -26.55 -3.44 -18.82
C SER A 53 -26.25 -4.29 -17.57
N GLY A 54 -25.03 -4.81 -17.51
CA GLY A 54 -24.43 -5.21 -16.24
C GLY A 54 -24.33 -4.00 -15.32
N ARG A 55 -24.60 -4.19 -14.04
CA ARG A 55 -24.66 -3.14 -13.00
C ARG A 55 -23.37 -2.33 -12.99
N HIS A 56 -23.37 -1.18 -13.66
CA HIS A 56 -22.45 -0.10 -13.31
C HIS A 56 -22.81 0.34 -11.91
N GLU A 57 -21.88 0.09 -10.97
CA GLU A 57 -21.89 0.65 -9.63
C GLU A 57 -22.21 2.14 -9.74
N ARG A 58 -23.35 2.50 -9.12
CA ARG A 58 -23.71 3.89 -8.93
C ARG A 58 -22.56 4.53 -8.14
N SER A 59 -21.97 5.59 -8.68
CA SER A 59 -21.03 6.45 -7.96
C SER A 59 -21.53 6.63 -6.52
N ALA A 60 -20.77 6.14 -5.55
CA ALA A 60 -21.08 6.30 -4.15
C ALA A 60 -21.29 7.79 -3.86
N ARG A 61 -22.41 8.12 -3.22
CA ARG A 61 -22.57 9.46 -2.64
C ARG A 61 -21.50 9.64 -1.57
N PRO A 62 -20.90 10.83 -1.41
CA PRO A 62 -19.94 11.07 -0.34
C PRO A 62 -20.53 10.67 1.00
N GLY A 63 -19.74 9.97 1.82
CA GLY A 63 -20.06 9.80 3.23
C GLY A 63 -20.10 11.17 3.92
N PRO A 64 -20.87 11.33 5.01
CA PRO A 64 -20.82 12.57 5.78
C PRO A 64 -19.39 12.85 6.25
N LEU A 65 -18.98 14.12 6.26
CA LEU A 65 -17.72 14.54 6.88
C LEU A 65 -17.65 13.99 8.31
N PRO A 66 -16.47 13.59 8.80
CA PRO A 66 -16.32 13.08 10.16
C PRO A 66 -16.88 14.09 11.16
N ASP A 67 -17.61 13.63 12.17
CA ASP A 67 -18.10 14.48 13.27
C ASP A 67 -16.90 15.09 14.02
N GLN A 68 -16.55 16.31 13.62
CA GLN A 68 -15.39 17.04 14.11
C GLN A 68 -15.47 17.25 15.63
N GLY A 69 -16.67 17.46 16.19
CA GLY A 69 -16.86 17.62 17.64
C GLY A 69 -16.55 16.33 18.40
N ARG A 70 -17.02 15.19 17.89
CA ARG A 70 -16.68 13.88 18.44
C ARG A 70 -15.19 13.58 18.31
N LEU A 71 -14.58 13.84 17.16
CA LEU A 71 -13.15 13.59 16.94
C LEU A 71 -12.26 14.48 17.81
N LEU A 72 -12.61 15.75 18.03
CA LEU A 72 -11.92 16.63 18.96
C LEU A 72 -11.97 16.10 20.39
N ALA A 73 -13.14 15.62 20.85
CA ALA A 73 -13.29 15.04 22.18
C ALA A 73 -12.48 13.75 22.32
N VAL A 74 -12.49 12.91 21.29
CA VAL A 74 -11.72 11.67 21.20
C VAL A 74 -10.21 11.96 21.23
N ARG A 75 -9.72 12.91 20.42
CA ARG A 75 -8.32 13.34 20.42
C ARG A 75 -7.91 13.88 21.78
N SER A 76 -8.74 14.73 22.39
CA SER A 76 -8.44 15.31 23.70
C SER A 76 -8.29 14.25 24.80
N LYS A 77 -9.14 13.21 24.79
CA LYS A 77 -9.00 12.06 25.69
C LYS A 77 -7.75 11.25 25.40
N PHE A 78 -7.43 11.00 24.13
CA PHE A 78 -6.20 10.32 23.75
C PHE A 78 -4.96 11.08 24.26
N MET A 79 -4.93 12.41 24.11
CA MET A 79 -3.82 13.25 24.58
C MET A 79 -3.68 13.27 26.11
N ALA A 80 -4.80 13.21 26.83
CA ALA A 80 -4.82 13.26 28.29
C ALA A 80 -4.50 11.90 28.92
N ASP A 81 -5.11 10.83 28.41
CA ASP A 81 -5.15 9.52 29.07
C ASP A 81 -4.26 8.47 28.37
N GLY A 82 -3.79 8.76 27.15
CA GLY A 82 -3.00 7.83 26.32
C GLY A 82 -3.79 6.61 25.82
N ILE A 83 -5.11 6.58 26.03
CA ILE A 83 -5.98 5.45 25.65
C ILE A 83 -6.37 5.57 24.19
N LEU A 84 -6.16 4.50 23.41
CA LEU A 84 -6.51 4.44 21.99
C LEU A 84 -8.04 4.47 21.80
N PRO A 85 -8.58 5.45 21.06
CA PRO A 85 -10.02 5.57 20.85
C PRO A 85 -10.56 4.70 19.73
N GLU A 86 -11.79 4.21 19.90
CA GLU A 86 -12.55 3.52 18.84
C GLU A 86 -13.12 4.51 17.81
N GLY A 87 -13.12 4.12 16.53
CA GLY A 87 -13.75 4.87 15.44
C GLY A 87 -12.87 5.93 14.76
N VAL A 88 -11.56 5.95 15.04
CA VAL A 88 -10.56 6.73 14.30
C VAL A 88 -9.92 5.85 13.21
N PRO A 89 -9.73 6.32 11.96
CA PRO A 89 -9.04 5.54 10.95
C PRO A 89 -7.65 5.11 11.42
N LEU A 90 -7.29 3.83 11.18
CA LEU A 90 -6.01 3.24 11.64
C LEU A 90 -4.76 4.06 11.25
N PRO A 91 -4.65 4.66 10.06
CA PRO A 91 -3.53 5.54 9.70
C PRO A 91 -3.38 6.74 10.64
N ILE A 92 -4.50 7.38 10.98
CA ILE A 92 -4.54 8.54 11.87
C ILE A 92 -4.17 8.11 13.30
N LEU A 93 -4.66 6.96 13.75
CA LEU A 93 -4.44 6.48 15.11
C LEU A 93 -2.96 6.30 15.47
N ARG A 94 -2.15 5.55 14.70
CA ARG A 94 -0.71 5.46 15.01
C ARG A 94 0.12 6.65 14.54
N SER A 95 -0.42 7.51 13.68
CA SER A 95 0.15 8.86 13.53
C SER A 95 0.01 9.65 14.84
N TRP A 96 -1.14 9.56 15.52
CA TRP A 96 -1.31 10.17 16.85
C TRP A 96 -0.36 9.54 17.88
N GLU A 97 -0.16 8.22 17.87
CA GLU A 97 0.83 7.56 18.73
C GLU A 97 2.25 8.07 18.48
N ARG A 98 2.71 8.08 17.22
CA ARG A 98 4.04 8.60 16.85
C ARG A 98 4.19 10.07 17.26
N SER A 99 3.20 10.90 16.96
CA SER A 99 3.18 12.32 17.32
C SER A 99 3.23 12.56 18.84
N SER A 100 2.56 11.69 19.61
CA SER A 100 2.61 11.73 21.08
C SER A 100 4.01 11.39 21.62
N LEU A 101 4.67 10.38 21.05
CA LEU A 101 6.05 10.03 21.39
C LEU A 101 7.06 11.16 21.10
N HIS A 102 6.73 12.09 20.19
CA HIS A 102 7.55 13.27 19.90
C HIS A 102 7.32 14.45 20.88
N GLY A 103 6.44 14.30 21.87
CA GLY A 103 6.22 15.31 22.92
C GLY A 103 5.43 16.54 22.46
N LEU A 104 4.70 16.43 21.33
CA LEU A 104 3.93 17.53 20.76
C LEU A 104 2.59 17.78 21.48
N ALA A 105 2.22 16.93 22.44
CA ALA A 105 0.95 17.00 23.18
C ALA A 105 0.81 18.29 24.03
N ASN A 106 1.92 18.96 24.38
CA ASN A 106 1.92 20.16 25.21
C ASN A 106 1.66 21.47 24.43
N GLY A 107 1.19 21.39 23.18
CA GLY A 107 0.79 22.57 22.39
C GLY A 107 1.95 23.44 21.87
N ALA A 108 3.20 23.09 22.17
CA ALA A 108 4.38 23.79 21.65
C ALA A 108 4.68 23.35 20.21
N SER A 109 4.11 24.07 19.24
CA SER A 109 4.43 23.83 17.83
C SER A 109 5.79 24.44 17.47
N ARG A 110 6.74 23.63 17.00
CA ARG A 110 8.10 24.07 16.63
C ARG A 110 8.18 24.79 15.27
N ARG A 111 7.05 25.30 14.75
CA ARG A 111 6.84 25.85 13.40
C ARG A 111 7.93 26.80 12.89
N ARG A 112 8.46 27.66 13.76
CA ARG A 112 9.48 28.67 13.38
C ARG A 112 10.91 28.17 13.52
N GLU A 113 11.15 27.14 14.33
CA GLU A 113 12.50 26.64 14.64
C GLU A 113 13.01 25.65 13.59
N THR A 114 12.11 25.03 12.82
CA THR A 114 12.44 24.00 11.82
C THR A 114 12.58 24.52 10.39
N ARG A 115 12.35 25.82 10.14
CA ARG A 115 12.45 26.38 8.79
C ARG A 115 13.91 26.49 8.36
N LEU A 116 14.22 25.95 7.19
CA LEU A 116 15.54 26.09 6.58
C LEU A 116 15.88 27.54 6.25
N THR A 117 17.17 27.87 6.34
CA THR A 117 17.70 29.13 5.81
C THR A 117 17.59 29.15 4.28
N GLU A 118 17.57 30.35 3.68
CA GLU A 118 17.48 30.49 2.22
C GLU A 118 18.60 29.74 1.49
N THR A 119 19.81 29.72 2.05
CA THR A 119 20.94 28.98 1.49
C THR A 119 20.72 27.46 1.54
N ALA A 120 20.26 26.94 2.68
CA ALA A 120 19.96 25.51 2.82
C ALA A 120 18.78 25.07 1.94
N LEU A 121 17.76 25.93 1.79
CA LEU A 121 16.63 25.68 0.89
C LEU A 121 17.09 25.63 -0.57
N LYS A 122 17.98 26.54 -0.98
CA LYS A 122 18.55 26.53 -2.34
C LYS A 122 19.32 25.24 -2.61
N GLU A 123 20.20 24.82 -1.70
CA GLU A 123 20.94 23.55 -1.81
C GLU A 123 19.99 22.34 -1.83
N LEU A 124 18.91 22.38 -1.04
CA LEU A 124 17.88 21.34 -1.06
C LEU A 124 17.15 21.28 -2.40
N ARG A 125 16.78 22.43 -2.98
CA ARG A 125 16.16 22.52 -4.31
C ARG A 125 17.11 22.04 -5.42
N GLU A 126 18.40 22.37 -5.34
CA GLU A 126 19.41 21.88 -6.28
C GLU A 126 19.55 20.34 -6.23
N ARG A 127 19.57 19.75 -5.02
CA ARG A 127 19.58 18.29 -4.85
C ARG A 127 18.32 17.60 -5.39
N ASN A 128 17.18 18.30 -5.39
CA ASN A 128 15.88 17.78 -5.83
C ASN A 128 15.44 18.36 -7.20
N GLU A 129 16.38 18.87 -8.01
CA GLU A 129 16.06 19.51 -9.30
C GLU A 129 15.28 18.58 -10.24
N GLU A 130 15.63 17.30 -10.30
CA GLU A 130 14.96 16.32 -11.16
C GLU A 130 13.48 16.15 -10.80
N LEU A 131 13.16 16.08 -9.51
CA LEU A 131 11.80 16.02 -9.01
C LEU A 131 11.04 17.30 -9.33
N LEU A 132 11.63 18.46 -9.00
CA LEU A 132 11.01 19.76 -9.24
C LEU A 132 10.62 19.95 -10.71
N VAL A 133 11.55 19.65 -11.61
CA VAL A 133 11.34 19.81 -13.06
C VAL A 133 10.29 18.81 -13.58
N SER A 134 10.20 17.61 -13.00
CA SER A 134 9.19 16.61 -13.37
C SER A 134 7.80 16.95 -12.82
N ALA A 135 7.74 17.54 -11.62
CA ALA A 135 6.53 17.87 -10.89
C ALA A 135 5.85 19.15 -11.34
N TRP A 136 6.61 20.15 -11.80
CA TRP A 136 6.10 21.51 -11.99
C TRP A 136 4.86 21.63 -12.87
N GLY A 137 4.81 20.90 -13.99
CA GLY A 137 3.63 20.91 -14.86
C GLY A 137 2.36 20.43 -14.15
N GLU A 138 2.49 19.44 -13.27
CA GLU A 138 1.36 18.95 -12.47
C GLU A 138 1.03 19.90 -11.33
N ILE A 139 2.03 20.49 -10.66
CA ILE A 139 1.79 21.50 -9.61
C ILE A 139 0.96 22.67 -10.18
N VAL A 140 1.36 23.23 -11.32
CA VAL A 140 0.62 24.33 -11.97
C VAL A 140 -0.78 23.90 -12.38
N THR A 141 -0.95 22.68 -12.90
CA THR A 141 -2.25 22.13 -13.30
C THR A 141 -3.17 21.97 -12.09
N LEU A 142 -2.68 21.34 -11.02
CA LEU A 142 -3.39 21.17 -9.77
C LEU A 142 -3.82 22.52 -9.19
N CYS A 143 -2.91 23.50 -9.11
CA CYS A 143 -3.25 24.83 -8.60
C CYS A 143 -4.39 25.49 -9.38
N ARG A 144 -4.42 25.34 -10.71
CA ARG A 144 -5.52 25.86 -11.53
C ARG A 144 -6.84 25.12 -11.28
N GLU A 145 -6.78 23.80 -11.18
CA GLU A 145 -7.95 22.94 -10.93
C GLU A 145 -8.52 23.16 -9.52
N THR A 146 -7.68 23.51 -8.54
CA THR A 146 -8.06 23.70 -7.13
C THR A 146 -8.23 25.16 -6.73
N GLN A 147 -7.96 26.12 -7.64
CA GLN A 147 -8.10 27.55 -7.39
C GLN A 147 -9.50 27.93 -6.87
N PRO A 148 -10.62 27.41 -7.44
CA PRO A 148 -11.96 27.74 -6.93
C PRO A 148 -12.23 27.29 -5.49
N LEU A 149 -11.38 26.41 -4.96
CA LEU A 149 -11.47 25.83 -3.61
C LEU A 149 -10.57 26.56 -2.60
N GLY A 150 -9.78 27.54 -3.05
CA GLY A 150 -8.71 28.13 -2.24
C GLY A 150 -7.59 27.14 -1.91
N GLY A 151 -7.35 26.14 -2.77
CA GLY A 151 -6.38 25.09 -2.49
C GLY A 151 -4.92 25.53 -2.64
N VAL A 152 -4.07 25.02 -1.77
CA VAL A 152 -2.61 25.17 -1.79
C VAL A 152 -1.98 23.82 -2.10
N VAL A 153 -1.23 23.77 -3.20
CA VAL A 153 -0.46 22.59 -3.62
C VAL A 153 0.95 22.71 -3.08
N VAL A 154 1.45 21.62 -2.53
CA VAL A 154 2.77 21.54 -1.90
C VAL A 154 3.53 20.36 -2.47
N LEU A 155 4.81 20.56 -2.73
CA LEU A 155 5.75 19.50 -3.04
C LEU A 155 6.86 19.48 -2.01
N THR A 156 7.15 18.32 -1.43
CA THR A 156 8.24 18.14 -0.47
C THR A 156 9.37 17.27 -1.01
N ASP A 157 10.51 17.31 -0.35
CA ASP A 157 11.55 16.31 -0.49
C ASP A 157 11.12 14.98 0.22
N PRO A 158 11.92 13.91 0.14
CA PRO A 158 11.63 12.63 0.80
C PRO A 158 11.61 12.67 2.33
N ASN A 159 12.01 13.78 2.96
CA ASN A 159 12.03 13.94 4.42
C ASN A 159 10.85 14.79 4.92
N GLY A 160 9.99 15.27 4.01
CA GLY A 160 8.84 16.11 4.35
C GLY A 160 9.18 17.60 4.43
N VAL A 161 10.35 18.04 3.95
CA VAL A 161 10.70 19.46 3.87
C VAL A 161 10.12 20.06 2.60
N VAL A 162 9.36 21.14 2.72
CA VAL A 162 8.67 21.79 1.61
C VAL A 162 9.67 22.38 0.62
N LEU A 163 9.66 21.89 -0.62
CA LEU A 163 10.46 22.41 -1.73
C LEU A 163 9.76 23.59 -2.39
N VAL A 164 8.47 23.45 -2.68
CA VAL A 164 7.64 24.43 -3.39
C VAL A 164 6.23 24.43 -2.81
N ARG A 165 5.63 25.62 -2.78
CA ARG A 165 4.23 25.85 -2.47
C ARG A 165 3.63 26.75 -3.53
N LEU A 166 2.45 26.40 -4.04
CA LEU A 166 1.70 27.22 -5.00
C LEU A 166 0.20 27.17 -4.69
N GLY A 167 -0.49 28.31 -4.66
CA GLY A 167 -1.92 28.39 -4.32
C GLY A 167 -2.39 29.82 -4.14
N ASP A 168 -3.71 30.01 -4.01
CA ASP A 168 -4.34 31.34 -3.94
C ASP A 168 -4.13 32.04 -2.59
N ASN A 169 -4.07 33.38 -2.60
CA ASN A 169 -3.74 34.21 -1.44
C ASN A 169 -4.72 34.00 -0.27
N THR A 170 -5.98 33.72 -0.56
CA THR A 170 -7.09 33.57 0.41
C THR A 170 -6.87 32.49 1.48
N PHE A 171 -6.09 31.45 1.18
CA PHE A 171 -5.63 30.43 2.14
C PHE A 171 -4.09 30.43 2.31
N SER A 172 -3.36 31.10 1.41
CA SER A 172 -1.90 31.23 1.45
C SER A 172 -1.40 31.87 2.75
N ASP A 173 -2.09 32.90 3.26
CA ASP A 173 -1.72 33.57 4.52
C ASP A 173 -1.91 32.64 5.73
N GLU A 174 -2.98 31.83 5.73
CA GLU A 174 -3.21 30.82 6.75
C GLU A 174 -2.16 29.72 6.65
N ALA A 175 -1.92 29.16 5.47
CA ALA A 175 -0.88 28.17 5.23
C ALA A 175 0.51 28.65 5.71
N GLU A 176 0.85 29.92 5.49
CA GLU A 176 2.10 30.50 5.98
C GLU A 176 2.12 30.65 7.52
N ARG A 177 1.00 31.07 8.14
CA ARG A 177 0.83 31.04 9.60
C ARG A 177 0.98 29.63 10.18
N LEU A 178 0.55 28.61 9.44
CA LEU A 178 0.70 27.20 9.82
C LEU A 178 2.12 26.66 9.63
N GLY A 179 3.02 27.41 8.99
CA GLY A 179 4.38 26.97 8.67
C GLY A 179 4.47 26.15 7.38
N LEU A 180 3.39 26.06 6.60
CA LEU A 180 3.36 25.44 5.27
C LEU A 180 3.97 26.42 4.26
N CYS A 181 5.28 26.60 4.35
CA CYS A 181 6.07 27.51 3.53
C CYS A 181 7.35 26.80 3.04
N ALA A 182 7.97 27.33 1.98
CA ALA A 182 9.20 26.74 1.46
C ALA A 182 10.30 26.67 2.55
N GLY A 183 10.91 25.49 2.68
CA GLY A 183 11.88 25.15 3.71
C GLY A 183 11.29 24.73 5.06
N GLY A 184 9.96 24.71 5.23
CA GLY A 184 9.31 24.19 6.43
C GLY A 184 9.34 22.66 6.49
N ASP A 185 9.64 22.10 7.66
CA ASP A 185 9.59 20.66 7.93
C ASP A 185 8.18 20.24 8.38
N TRP A 186 7.55 19.37 7.59
CA TRP A 186 6.21 18.83 7.83
C TRP A 186 6.21 17.34 8.19
N SER A 187 7.34 16.80 8.65
CA SER A 187 7.38 15.49 9.30
C SER A 187 6.49 15.44 10.54
N GLU A 188 6.01 14.25 10.91
CA GLU A 188 5.24 14.08 12.15
C GLU A 188 6.06 14.46 13.40
N GLN A 189 7.39 14.33 13.33
CA GLN A 189 8.28 14.77 14.39
C GLN A 189 8.23 16.28 14.61
N ALA A 190 8.08 17.06 13.55
CA ALA A 190 8.05 18.52 13.61
C ALA A 190 6.63 19.07 13.87
N MET A 191 5.62 18.50 13.19
CA MET A 191 4.28 19.08 13.08
C MET A 191 3.17 18.17 13.62
N GLY A 192 3.50 16.97 14.09
CA GLY A 192 2.53 15.95 14.48
C GLY A 192 1.74 15.44 13.27
N THR A 193 0.64 14.73 13.51
CA THR A 193 -0.23 14.20 12.47
C THR A 193 -0.69 15.30 11.52
N ASN A 194 -0.24 15.16 10.29
CA ASN A 194 -0.56 15.97 9.13
C ASN A 194 -0.44 15.09 7.88
N ALA A 195 -1.05 15.47 6.75
CA ALA A 195 -1.08 14.59 5.59
C ALA A 195 0.32 14.29 5.01
N ILE A 196 1.22 15.27 4.93
CA ILE A 196 2.59 15.10 4.43
C ILE A 196 3.35 14.09 5.28
N GLY A 197 3.46 14.34 6.59
CA GLY A 197 4.19 13.50 7.52
C GLY A 197 3.60 12.10 7.62
N THR A 198 2.26 11.98 7.63
CA THR A 198 1.59 10.69 7.71
C THR A 198 1.78 9.90 6.42
N ALA A 199 1.62 10.50 5.24
CA ALA A 199 1.87 9.83 3.97
C ALA A 199 3.35 9.42 3.82
N LEU A 200 4.28 10.19 4.39
CA LEU A 200 5.70 9.85 4.45
C LEU A 200 5.96 8.62 5.32
N SER A 201 5.39 8.55 6.52
CA SER A 201 5.55 7.40 7.42
C SER A 201 4.82 6.16 6.93
N GLU A 202 3.64 6.34 6.35
CA GLU A 202 2.79 5.23 5.90
C GLU A 202 3.10 4.74 4.48
N ARG A 203 3.80 5.54 3.67
CA ARG A 203 4.12 5.28 2.25
C ARG A 203 2.89 5.01 1.37
N PHE A 204 1.71 5.50 1.75
CA PHE A 204 0.51 5.44 0.92
C PHE A 204 -0.26 6.76 0.92
N ALA A 205 -1.13 6.90 -0.08
CA ALA A 205 -1.95 8.08 -0.29
C ALA A 205 -3.11 8.17 0.71
N LEU A 206 -3.23 9.29 1.42
CA LEU A 206 -4.25 9.48 2.47
C LEU A 206 -4.71 10.93 2.58
N SER A 207 -5.77 11.13 3.36
CA SER A 207 -6.26 12.45 3.76
C SER A 207 -6.27 12.56 5.28
N VAL A 208 -6.01 13.77 5.78
CA VAL A 208 -6.11 14.14 7.20
C VAL A 208 -7.07 15.34 7.28
N ILE A 209 -8.19 15.17 7.97
CA ILE A 209 -9.32 16.10 7.96
C ILE A 209 -9.53 16.71 9.35
N GLY A 210 -9.35 18.02 9.45
CA GLY A 210 -9.71 18.80 10.64
C GLY A 210 -9.12 18.24 11.94
N ALA A 211 -9.98 17.75 12.82
CA ALA A 211 -9.65 17.18 14.13
C ALA A 211 -8.73 15.94 14.07
N GLU A 212 -8.54 15.33 12.90
CA GLU A 212 -7.54 14.28 12.68
C GLU A 212 -6.10 14.81 12.76
N HIS A 213 -5.87 16.10 12.53
CA HIS A 213 -4.55 16.70 12.77
C HIS A 213 -4.18 16.60 14.24
N PHE A 214 -2.90 16.43 14.56
CA PHE A 214 -2.50 16.30 15.97
C PHE A 214 -2.52 17.65 16.69
N CYS A 215 -2.02 18.70 16.02
CA CYS A 215 -1.98 20.05 16.59
C CYS A 215 -3.32 20.77 16.43
N ASN A 216 -3.79 21.40 17.53
CA ASN A 216 -5.03 22.21 17.53
C ASN A 216 -5.03 23.31 16.47
N GLY A 217 -3.86 23.91 16.18
CA GLY A 217 -3.75 24.96 15.17
C GLY A 217 -4.00 24.50 13.74
N ASN A 218 -4.20 23.19 13.47
CA ASN A 218 -4.42 22.65 12.13
C ASN A 218 -5.84 22.05 11.97
N THR A 219 -6.78 22.34 12.88
CA THR A 219 -8.12 21.75 12.79
C THR A 219 -9.02 22.42 11.75
N ASP A 220 -8.62 23.58 11.25
CA ASP A 220 -9.37 24.33 10.24
C ASP A 220 -8.98 23.96 8.81
N ILE A 221 -8.04 23.02 8.67
CA ILE A 221 -7.54 22.55 7.37
C ILE A 221 -7.88 21.09 7.14
N SER A 222 -7.91 20.73 5.88
CA SER A 222 -7.96 19.35 5.45
C SER A 222 -7.00 19.16 4.29
N CYS A 223 -6.19 18.12 4.40
CA CYS A 223 -5.01 17.89 3.59
C CYS A 223 -5.09 16.51 2.98
N SER A 224 -4.71 16.37 1.72
CA SER A 224 -4.56 15.08 1.04
C SER A 224 -3.15 15.00 0.49
N ALA A 225 -2.47 13.88 0.74
CA ALA A 225 -1.08 13.70 0.36
C ALA A 225 -0.88 12.38 -0.37
N VAL A 226 -0.02 12.40 -1.39
CA VAL A 226 0.35 11.23 -2.18
C VAL A 226 1.86 11.14 -2.28
N PRO A 227 2.47 9.99 -1.92
CA PRO A 227 3.89 9.78 -2.12
C PRO A 227 4.22 9.66 -3.61
N ILE A 228 5.32 10.26 -4.02
CA ILE A 228 5.93 10.15 -5.35
C ILE A 228 7.10 9.18 -5.23
N ILE A 229 7.08 8.12 -6.02
CA ILE A 229 8.05 7.04 -6.00
C ILE A 229 8.93 7.14 -7.25
N ASP A 230 10.24 7.14 -7.05
CA ASP A 230 11.19 7.15 -8.15
C ASP A 230 11.19 5.80 -8.88
N PRO A 231 11.77 5.71 -10.09
CA PRO A 231 11.64 4.50 -10.87
C PRO A 231 12.51 3.32 -10.39
N CYS A 232 13.19 3.48 -9.25
CA CYS A 232 13.89 2.44 -8.52
C CYS A 232 13.11 1.99 -7.27
N GLY A 233 11.95 2.59 -6.98
CA GLY A 233 11.11 2.29 -5.83
C GLY A 233 11.43 3.10 -4.57
N ALA A 234 12.31 4.10 -4.65
CA ALA A 234 12.61 4.99 -3.53
C ALA A 234 11.57 6.13 -3.44
N LEU A 235 11.30 6.63 -2.24
CA LEU A 235 10.47 7.83 -2.08
C LEU A 235 11.25 9.04 -2.64
N ALA A 236 10.67 9.70 -3.64
CA ALA A 236 11.22 10.93 -4.22
C ALA A 236 10.72 12.18 -3.49
N GLY A 237 9.50 12.14 -2.96
CA GLY A 237 8.88 13.26 -2.24
C GLY A 237 7.39 13.03 -2.03
N ILE A 238 6.70 14.02 -1.48
CA ILE A 238 5.25 14.01 -1.30
C ILE A 238 4.64 15.16 -2.12
N ILE A 239 3.54 14.89 -2.80
CA ILE A 239 2.66 15.94 -3.32
C ILE A 239 1.40 16.02 -2.44
N ASP A 240 1.10 17.22 -1.98
CA ASP A 240 0.00 17.51 -1.06
C ASP A 240 -0.91 18.60 -1.63
N LEU A 241 -2.20 18.49 -1.32
CA LEU A 241 -3.20 19.53 -1.50
C LEU A 241 -3.85 19.81 -0.16
N SER A 242 -3.67 21.04 0.29
CA SER A 242 -4.26 21.57 1.52
C SER A 242 -5.38 22.56 1.17
N THR A 243 -6.55 22.43 1.81
CA THR A 243 -7.67 23.38 1.69
C THR A 243 -8.27 23.65 3.07
N SER A 244 -9.24 24.58 3.13
CA SER A 244 -10.13 24.69 4.29
C SER A 244 -10.88 23.38 4.54
N VAL A 245 -11.11 23.04 5.81
CA VAL A 245 -11.93 21.88 6.24
C VAL A 245 -13.38 21.94 5.76
N THR A 246 -13.86 23.12 5.35
CA THR A 246 -15.21 23.33 4.81
C THR A 246 -15.38 22.89 3.35
N VAL A 247 -14.29 22.56 2.66
CA VAL A 247 -14.31 22.09 1.28
C VAL A 247 -14.52 20.57 1.26
N ALA A 248 -15.36 20.07 0.35
CA ALA A 248 -15.51 18.62 0.16
C ALA A 248 -14.26 18.03 -0.54
N HIS A 249 -13.75 16.91 -0.01
CA HIS A 249 -12.45 16.34 -0.41
C HIS A 249 -12.51 15.13 -1.35
N ASP A 250 -13.70 14.74 -1.80
CA ASP A 250 -13.92 13.44 -2.46
C ASP A 250 -13.11 13.24 -3.74
N TYR A 251 -12.71 14.32 -4.41
CA TYR A 251 -11.89 14.29 -5.63
C TYR A 251 -10.44 14.75 -5.43
N SER A 252 -10.05 15.27 -4.25
CA SER A 252 -8.67 15.72 -3.98
C SER A 252 -7.67 14.57 -4.10
N LEU A 253 -7.95 13.43 -3.45
CA LEU A 253 -7.03 12.30 -3.42
C LEU A 253 -6.90 11.59 -4.79
N PRO A 254 -7.99 11.29 -5.54
CA PRO A 254 -7.87 10.80 -6.91
C PRO A 254 -7.10 11.75 -7.85
N LEU A 255 -7.33 13.07 -7.70
CA LEU A 255 -6.64 14.07 -8.50
C LEU A 255 -5.13 14.09 -8.23
N LEU A 256 -4.73 14.07 -6.95
CA LEU A 256 -3.33 13.97 -6.57
C LEU A 256 -2.68 12.65 -7.02
N LYS A 257 -3.42 11.52 -6.96
CA LYS A 257 -2.92 10.23 -7.47
C LYS A 257 -2.63 10.30 -8.97
N ARG A 258 -3.50 10.94 -9.76
CA ARG A 258 -3.27 11.20 -11.19
C ARG A 258 -2.00 12.02 -11.40
N ALA A 259 -1.86 13.12 -10.66
CA ALA A 259 -0.68 13.98 -10.75
C ALA A 259 0.59 13.19 -10.37
N ALA A 260 0.60 12.47 -9.25
CA ALA A 260 1.74 11.67 -8.82
C ALA A 260 2.16 10.65 -9.90
N ASN A 261 1.22 9.89 -10.48
CA ASN A 261 1.53 8.94 -11.55
C ASN A 261 2.20 9.62 -12.76
N GLU A 262 1.74 10.80 -13.16
CA GLU A 262 2.34 11.57 -14.25
C GLU A 262 3.74 12.11 -13.89
N ILE A 263 3.96 12.51 -12.63
CA ILE A 263 5.29 12.91 -12.15
C ILE A 263 6.25 11.72 -12.19
N GLU A 264 5.82 10.55 -11.69
CA GLU A 264 6.61 9.31 -11.71
C GLU A 264 6.94 8.87 -13.14
N ARG A 265 5.97 8.98 -14.06
CA ARG A 265 6.18 8.73 -15.50
C ARG A 265 7.28 9.64 -16.06
N ARG A 266 7.25 10.94 -15.75
CA ARG A 266 8.29 11.89 -16.18
C ARG A 266 9.65 11.63 -15.54
N LEU A 267 9.68 11.23 -14.27
CA LEU A 267 10.91 10.79 -13.60
C LEU A 267 11.52 9.57 -14.31
N PHE A 268 10.68 8.59 -14.65
CA PHE A 268 11.09 7.40 -15.41
C PHE A 268 11.68 7.80 -16.77
N GLU A 269 10.97 8.61 -17.56
CA GLU A 269 11.43 9.02 -18.88
C GLU A 269 12.75 9.79 -18.86
N ARG A 270 12.94 10.66 -17.85
CA ARG A 270 14.19 11.42 -17.69
C ARG A 270 15.36 10.53 -17.35
N ARG A 271 15.18 9.61 -16.41
CA ARG A 271 16.26 8.75 -15.91
C ARG A 271 16.60 7.61 -16.87
N TYR A 272 15.58 7.08 -17.56
CA TYR A 272 15.70 5.90 -18.39
C TYR A 272 15.52 6.15 -19.89
N GLY A 273 15.48 7.40 -20.36
CA GLY A 273 15.33 7.75 -21.79
C GLY A 273 16.43 7.21 -22.74
N ARG A 274 17.55 6.74 -22.17
CA ARG A 274 18.68 6.13 -22.90
C ARG A 274 18.66 4.60 -22.89
N PHE A 275 17.73 4.00 -22.16
CA PHE A 275 17.57 2.56 -22.07
C PHE A 275 16.49 2.10 -23.04
N GLU A 276 16.42 0.79 -23.28
CA GLU A 276 15.30 0.22 -23.99
C GLU A 276 14.06 0.28 -23.09
N GLN A 277 12.96 0.81 -23.59
CA GLN A 277 11.75 1.01 -22.81
C GLN A 277 10.64 0.12 -23.33
N MET A 278 9.98 -0.59 -22.43
CA MET A 278 8.80 -1.36 -22.73
C MET A 278 7.60 -0.67 -22.09
N HIS A 279 6.70 -0.21 -22.94
CA HIS A 279 5.38 0.27 -22.56
C HIS A 279 4.45 -0.94 -22.57
N LEU A 280 3.60 -1.10 -21.55
CA LEU A 280 2.68 -2.22 -21.48
C LEU A 280 1.36 -1.88 -20.78
N HIS A 281 0.29 -2.55 -21.22
CA HIS A 281 -1.00 -2.50 -20.55
C HIS A 281 -1.82 -3.76 -20.88
N SER A 282 -2.73 -4.17 -19.99
CA SER A 282 -3.62 -5.33 -20.23
C SER A 282 -4.73 -5.04 -21.27
N ASN A 283 -5.02 -3.76 -21.48
CA ASN A 283 -5.96 -3.24 -22.47
C ASN A 283 -5.21 -2.36 -23.48
N PRO A 284 -5.24 -2.67 -24.79
CA PRO A 284 -4.45 -1.97 -25.81
C PRO A 284 -4.89 -0.51 -25.98
N ARG A 285 -6.15 -0.18 -25.67
CA ARG A 285 -6.67 1.20 -25.76
C ARG A 285 -6.08 2.16 -24.73
N LEU A 286 -5.42 1.63 -23.69
CA LEU A 286 -4.81 2.39 -22.61
C LEU A 286 -3.29 2.45 -22.73
N LEU A 287 -2.71 1.77 -23.74
CA LEU A 287 -1.28 1.85 -24.05
C LEU A 287 -0.93 3.25 -24.60
N GLY A 288 0.15 3.85 -24.13
CA GLY A 288 0.48 5.26 -24.37
C GLY A 288 -0.36 6.26 -23.56
N GLY A 289 -1.20 5.77 -22.65
CA GLY A 289 -2.03 6.58 -21.76
C GLY A 289 -1.39 6.80 -20.38
N PRO A 290 -2.04 7.60 -19.51
CA PRO A 290 -1.52 7.94 -18.18
C PRO A 290 -1.42 6.75 -17.21
N ASN A 291 -2.09 5.64 -17.51
CA ASN A 291 -2.10 4.42 -16.70
C ASN A 291 -1.35 3.27 -17.38
N GLU A 292 -0.39 3.54 -18.26
CA GLU A 292 0.47 2.49 -18.81
C GLU A 292 1.61 2.10 -17.84
N GLY A 293 2.02 0.84 -17.92
CA GLY A 293 3.24 0.37 -17.29
C GLY A 293 4.45 0.70 -18.14
N LEU A 294 5.49 1.27 -17.52
CA LEU A 294 6.79 1.51 -18.13
C LEU A 294 7.84 0.66 -17.44
N LEU A 295 8.61 -0.09 -18.22
CA LEU A 295 9.80 -0.83 -17.79
C LEU A 295 11.01 -0.38 -18.60
N ALA A 296 12.15 -0.24 -17.96
CA ALA A 296 13.43 0.06 -18.61
C ALA A 296 14.36 -1.13 -18.52
N PHE A 297 14.92 -1.53 -19.64
CA PHE A 297 15.86 -2.63 -19.74
C PHE A 297 17.24 -2.14 -20.19
N ASP A 298 18.26 -2.60 -19.46
CA ASP A 298 19.64 -2.58 -19.91
C ASP A 298 19.98 -3.98 -20.42
N ASN A 299 19.92 -4.12 -21.75
CA ASN A 299 19.92 -5.42 -22.43
C ASN A 299 18.76 -6.29 -21.91
N ASP A 300 19.05 -7.29 -21.09
CA ASP A 300 18.07 -8.22 -20.53
C ASP A 300 17.71 -7.88 -19.08
N ARG A 301 18.38 -6.92 -18.43
CA ARG A 301 18.17 -6.62 -17.01
C ARG A 301 17.17 -5.49 -16.82
N LEU A 302 16.16 -5.69 -15.98
CA LEU A 302 15.24 -4.64 -15.55
C LEU A 302 16.00 -3.63 -14.69
N VAL A 303 16.09 -2.38 -15.13
CA VAL A 303 16.82 -1.31 -14.44
C VAL A 303 15.92 -0.20 -13.91
N GLY A 304 14.68 -0.11 -14.36
CA GLY A 304 13.70 0.83 -13.82
C GLY A 304 12.26 0.46 -14.16
N ALA A 305 11.32 0.93 -13.37
CA ALA A 305 9.89 0.77 -13.62
C ALA A 305 9.09 1.97 -13.08
N ASN A 306 7.94 2.30 -13.65
CA ASN A 306 6.97 3.14 -12.95
C ASN A 306 6.07 2.29 -12.04
N ARG A 307 5.35 2.92 -11.11
CA ARG A 307 4.45 2.21 -10.18
C ARG A 307 3.42 1.36 -10.89
N MET A 308 2.87 1.87 -11.99
CA MET A 308 1.86 1.16 -12.78
C MET A 308 2.39 -0.16 -13.37
N ALA A 309 3.64 -0.22 -13.84
CA ALA A 309 4.22 -1.48 -14.31
C ALA A 309 4.39 -2.49 -13.18
N VAL A 310 4.82 -2.02 -12.00
CA VAL A 310 4.98 -2.85 -10.81
C VAL A 310 3.62 -3.43 -10.39
N GLU A 311 2.56 -2.62 -10.38
CA GLU A 311 1.19 -3.04 -10.07
C GLU A 311 0.62 -4.00 -11.12
N LEU A 312 0.71 -3.67 -12.41
CA LEU A 312 0.14 -4.47 -13.51
C LEU A 312 0.77 -5.87 -13.59
N ILE A 313 2.08 -5.97 -13.38
CA ILE A 313 2.81 -7.24 -13.49
C ILE A 313 2.81 -7.99 -12.15
N GLY A 314 2.49 -7.32 -11.04
CA GLY A 314 2.60 -7.88 -9.70
C GLY A 314 4.06 -8.01 -9.24
N LEU A 315 4.92 -7.08 -9.64
CA LEU A 315 6.33 -7.05 -9.23
C LEU A 315 6.50 -6.46 -7.84
N SER A 316 7.65 -6.73 -7.24
CA SER A 316 8.15 -5.94 -6.13
C SER A 316 9.20 -4.97 -6.64
N TRP A 317 9.32 -3.79 -6.02
CA TRP A 317 10.40 -2.84 -6.28
C TRP A 317 11.79 -3.45 -6.09
N SER A 318 11.94 -4.54 -5.32
CA SER A 318 13.21 -5.28 -5.21
C SER A 318 13.62 -6.03 -6.48
N ALA A 319 12.72 -6.18 -7.46
CA ALA A 319 13.05 -6.76 -8.76
C ALA A 319 13.93 -5.82 -9.61
N ILE A 320 13.88 -4.51 -9.36
CA ILE A 320 14.64 -3.52 -10.11
C ILE A 320 16.14 -3.69 -9.85
N GLY A 321 16.92 -3.83 -10.92
CA GLY A 321 18.36 -4.06 -10.89
C GLY A 321 18.78 -5.53 -10.72
N VAL A 322 17.83 -6.44 -10.49
CA VAL A 322 18.09 -7.87 -10.25
C VAL A 322 17.44 -8.76 -11.30
N MET A 323 16.19 -8.47 -11.66
CA MET A 323 15.39 -9.35 -12.50
C MET A 323 15.71 -9.15 -13.98
N HIS A 324 15.63 -10.25 -14.73
CA HIS A 324 15.83 -10.28 -16.17
C HIS A 324 14.52 -10.38 -16.95
N PHE A 325 14.49 -9.93 -18.19
CA PHE A 325 13.30 -9.93 -19.05
C PHE A 325 12.68 -11.33 -19.16
N ARG A 326 13.50 -12.35 -19.36
CA ARG A 326 13.05 -13.76 -19.43
C ARG A 326 12.37 -14.28 -18.16
N GLN A 327 12.58 -13.62 -17.02
CA GLN A 327 11.93 -13.96 -15.75
C GLN A 327 10.59 -13.24 -15.61
N LEU A 328 10.39 -12.14 -16.35
CA LEU A 328 9.17 -11.35 -16.37
C LEU A 328 8.18 -11.89 -17.40
N PHE A 329 8.68 -12.29 -18.58
CA PHE A 329 7.86 -12.65 -19.72
C PHE A 329 8.25 -14.01 -20.31
N SER A 330 7.26 -14.75 -20.78
CA SER A 330 7.39 -16.09 -21.38
C SER A 330 7.97 -16.08 -22.80
N VAL A 331 8.22 -14.89 -23.36
CA VAL A 331 8.78 -14.69 -24.70
C VAL A 331 10.25 -14.29 -24.63
N GLN A 332 11.05 -14.70 -25.62
CA GLN A 332 12.44 -14.25 -25.70
C GLN A 332 12.51 -12.76 -26.07
N HIS A 333 13.37 -12.03 -25.37
CA HIS A 333 13.63 -10.61 -25.61
C HIS A 333 13.88 -10.30 -27.10
N ALA A 334 14.77 -11.09 -27.73
CA ALA A 334 15.14 -10.94 -29.13
C ALA A 334 13.98 -11.21 -30.14
N SER A 335 12.91 -11.87 -29.71
CA SER A 335 11.70 -12.07 -30.53
C SER A 335 10.79 -10.84 -30.46
N VAL A 336 10.67 -10.23 -29.28
CA VAL A 336 9.94 -8.97 -29.08
C VAL A 336 10.64 -7.82 -29.80
N THR A 337 11.97 -7.72 -29.67
CA THR A 337 12.81 -6.74 -30.38
C THR A 337 12.66 -6.83 -31.91
N ARG A 338 12.48 -8.03 -32.46
CA ARG A 338 12.30 -8.25 -33.91
C ARG A 338 10.88 -7.96 -34.40
N GLN A 339 9.87 -8.12 -33.55
CA GLN A 339 8.46 -7.84 -33.89
C GLN A 339 8.09 -6.37 -33.68
N ALA A 340 8.71 -5.69 -32.71
CA ALA A 340 8.38 -4.34 -32.29
C ALA A 340 9.06 -3.21 -33.07
N SER A 341 9.71 -3.50 -34.21
CA SER A 341 10.40 -2.47 -35.01
C SER A 341 9.45 -1.51 -35.75
N ALA A 342 8.12 -1.70 -35.65
CA ALA A 342 7.11 -0.74 -36.09
C ALA A 342 5.82 -0.85 -35.26
N ASP A 343 5.34 -2.07 -35.05
CA ASP A 343 4.01 -2.38 -34.48
C ASP A 343 4.04 -2.73 -32.98
N GLU A 344 2.86 -2.90 -32.40
CA GLU A 344 2.66 -3.44 -31.05
C GLU A 344 2.74 -4.97 -31.01
N CYS A 345 3.09 -5.51 -29.85
CA CYS A 345 3.22 -6.95 -29.62
C CYS A 345 2.40 -7.42 -28.42
N VAL A 346 2.03 -8.70 -28.42
CA VAL A 346 1.39 -9.35 -27.27
C VAL A 346 2.44 -10.14 -26.52
N VAL A 347 2.58 -9.89 -25.23
CA VAL A 347 3.48 -10.61 -24.33
C VAL A 347 2.67 -11.29 -23.24
N GLN A 348 3.14 -12.45 -22.79
CA GLN A 348 2.61 -13.12 -21.59
C GLN A 348 3.62 -12.99 -20.46
N SER A 349 3.17 -12.61 -19.28
CA SER A 349 4.01 -12.66 -18.09
C SER A 349 4.31 -14.11 -17.70
N ALA A 350 5.35 -14.31 -16.89
CA ALA A 350 5.67 -15.60 -16.30
C ALA A 350 4.52 -16.19 -15.45
N HIS A 351 3.59 -15.35 -15.00
CA HIS A 351 2.40 -15.74 -14.25
C HIS A 351 1.15 -15.95 -15.13
N GLY A 352 1.28 -15.90 -16.46
CA GLY A 352 0.21 -16.20 -17.43
C GLY A 352 -0.69 -15.02 -17.82
N SER A 353 -0.47 -13.82 -17.26
CA SER A 353 -1.23 -12.62 -17.66
C SER A 353 -0.79 -12.13 -19.03
N THR A 354 -1.76 -11.75 -19.88
CA THR A 354 -1.47 -11.24 -21.23
C THR A 354 -1.46 -9.71 -21.24
N PHE A 355 -0.45 -9.13 -21.86
CA PHE A 355 -0.27 -7.69 -22.01
C PHE A 355 -0.03 -7.32 -23.47
N PHE A 356 -0.51 -6.14 -23.84
CA PHE A 356 -0.13 -5.45 -25.06
C PHE A 356 1.07 -4.59 -24.73
N ALA A 357 2.12 -4.68 -25.54
CA ALA A 357 3.37 -3.99 -25.28
C ALA A 357 3.93 -3.33 -26.54
N ARG A 358 4.61 -2.20 -26.32
CA ARG A 358 5.36 -1.49 -27.34
C ARG A 358 6.79 -1.30 -26.84
N LEU A 359 7.75 -1.68 -27.68
CA LEU A 359 9.15 -1.48 -27.38
C LEU A 359 9.62 -0.18 -28.02
N GLN A 360 10.21 0.69 -27.21
CA GLN A 360 10.82 1.93 -27.65
C GLN A 360 12.33 1.82 -27.46
N MET A 361 13.04 1.82 -28.59
CA MET A 361 14.50 1.78 -28.60
C MET A 361 15.11 3.07 -28.04
N PRO A 362 16.32 3.01 -27.46
CA PRO A 362 17.05 4.19 -27.00
C PRO A 362 17.12 5.27 -28.09
N ARG A 363 16.84 6.53 -27.74
CA ARG A 363 17.08 7.65 -28.67
C ARG A 363 18.60 7.76 -28.93
N LYS A 364 19.03 7.59 -30.18
CA LYS A 364 20.42 7.92 -30.60
C LYS A 364 20.66 9.41 -30.34
N VAL A 365 21.45 9.73 -29.33
CA VAL A 365 21.86 11.12 -29.05
C VAL A 365 22.86 11.53 -30.13
N GLN A 366 22.45 12.43 -31.04
CA GLN A 366 23.39 13.10 -31.94
C GLN A 366 24.16 14.16 -31.15
N GLY A 367 25.47 13.95 -31.00
CA GLY A 367 26.42 14.99 -30.59
C GLY A 367 26.34 15.42 -29.12
N GLY A 368 27.21 14.86 -28.28
CA GLY A 368 27.45 15.33 -26.94
C GLY A 368 28.50 14.49 -26.24
N THR A 369 29.67 15.10 -26.01
CA THR A 369 30.84 14.59 -25.31
C THR A 369 30.45 13.67 -24.14
N GLU A 370 31.09 12.50 -24.05
CA GLU A 370 30.92 11.56 -22.93
C GLU A 370 30.97 12.29 -21.58
N PRO A 371 29.91 12.22 -20.75
CA PRO A 371 30.00 12.66 -19.37
C PRO A 371 29.98 11.45 -18.44
N GLY A 372 31.10 11.29 -17.72
CA GLY A 372 31.15 10.84 -16.33
C GLY A 372 30.55 9.47 -16.03
N ARG A 373 31.43 8.46 -16.01
CA ARG A 373 31.31 7.19 -15.27
C ARG A 373 30.30 7.35 -14.12
N ALA A 374 29.12 6.73 -14.30
CA ALA A 374 28.16 6.59 -13.23
C ALA A 374 28.91 6.11 -11.99
N ILE A 375 28.72 6.79 -10.86
CA ILE A 375 29.29 6.33 -9.60
C ILE A 375 28.64 4.96 -9.36
N GLU A 376 29.39 3.90 -9.68
CA GLU A 376 29.14 2.55 -9.22
C GLU A 376 29.13 2.61 -7.70
N ARG A 377 27.96 2.79 -7.11
CA ARG A 377 27.70 2.16 -5.83
C ARG A 377 27.49 0.69 -6.15
N GLN A 378 28.58 -0.08 -6.16
CA GLN A 378 28.50 -1.53 -6.04
C GLN A 378 27.77 -1.83 -4.72
N PRO A 379 26.57 -2.44 -4.73
CA PRO A 379 26.19 -3.19 -3.55
C PRO A 379 27.18 -4.36 -3.47
N ALA A 380 27.91 -4.43 -2.37
CA ALA A 380 28.73 -5.59 -2.06
C ALA A 380 27.87 -6.85 -2.23
N ARG A 381 28.30 -7.73 -3.12
CA ARG A 381 27.67 -9.02 -3.39
C ARG A 381 27.93 -9.92 -2.18
N PRO A 382 26.93 -10.32 -1.37
CA PRO A 382 27.10 -11.52 -0.60
C PRO A 382 27.06 -12.66 -1.61
N VAL A 383 28.16 -13.39 -1.74
CA VAL A 383 28.11 -14.73 -2.32
C VAL A 383 27.28 -15.54 -1.32
N LEU A 384 26.02 -15.81 -1.66
CA LEU A 384 25.23 -16.80 -0.93
C LEU A 384 25.90 -18.16 -1.21
N ALA A 385 26.68 -18.64 -0.24
CA ALA A 385 26.95 -20.06 -0.12
C ALA A 385 25.59 -20.75 0.09
N GLU A 386 25.33 -21.86 -0.60
CA GLU A 386 24.19 -22.70 -0.26
C GLU A 386 24.39 -23.24 1.17
N PRO A 387 23.55 -22.87 2.15
CA PRO A 387 23.63 -23.45 3.48
C PRO A 387 22.70 -24.66 3.56
N ALA A 388 23.23 -25.77 4.04
CA ALA A 388 22.45 -26.92 4.45
C ALA A 388 21.52 -26.55 5.61
N GLY A 389 20.21 -26.85 5.49
CA GLY A 389 19.27 -26.73 6.61
C GLY A 389 17.80 -26.58 6.20
N GLY A 390 17.21 -27.63 5.63
CA GLY A 390 15.83 -27.62 5.11
C GLY A 390 14.71 -27.82 6.15
N ASP A 391 15.02 -28.14 7.42
CA ASP A 391 14.00 -28.64 8.37
C ASP A 391 13.84 -27.82 9.67
N ALA A 392 14.59 -26.72 9.83
CA ALA A 392 14.52 -25.93 11.07
C ALA A 392 13.30 -24.98 11.06
N LEU A 393 12.54 -24.92 12.16
CA LEU A 393 11.38 -24.03 12.29
C LEU A 393 11.82 -22.57 12.55
N PRO A 394 11.11 -21.55 12.02
CA PRO A 394 11.52 -20.14 12.14
C PRO A 394 11.76 -19.64 13.56
N HIS A 395 10.96 -20.07 14.54
CA HIS A 395 11.13 -19.66 15.93
C HIS A 395 12.37 -20.28 16.59
N VAL A 396 12.73 -21.51 16.21
CA VAL A 396 13.93 -22.20 16.73
C VAL A 396 15.20 -21.49 16.25
N VAL A 397 15.23 -21.08 14.99
CA VAL A 397 16.35 -20.31 14.43
C VAL A 397 16.46 -18.94 15.14
N LEU A 398 15.33 -18.25 15.36
CA LEU A 398 15.32 -16.96 16.09
C LEU A 398 15.87 -17.07 17.52
N GLU A 399 15.51 -18.13 18.26
CA GLU A 399 16.03 -18.37 19.60
C GLU A 399 17.53 -18.65 19.59
N THR A 400 18.00 -19.40 18.60
CA THR A 400 19.41 -19.80 18.48
C THR A 400 20.32 -18.62 18.14
N LEU A 401 19.83 -17.65 17.36
CA LEU A 401 20.64 -16.53 16.86
C LEU A 401 21.02 -15.48 17.94
N GLN A 402 20.38 -15.48 19.12
CA GLN A 402 20.66 -14.60 20.28
C GLN A 402 21.23 -13.20 19.95
N ILE A 403 20.59 -12.49 19.02
CA ILE A 403 21.08 -11.19 18.54
C ILE A 403 20.78 -10.11 19.59
N GLU A 404 21.81 -9.40 20.03
CA GLU A 404 21.69 -8.29 20.98
C GLU A 404 20.88 -7.14 20.33
N GLY A 405 19.72 -6.81 20.91
CA GLY A 405 18.77 -5.86 20.32
C GLY A 405 17.93 -6.40 19.15
N GLY A 406 18.04 -7.69 18.82
CA GLY A 406 17.24 -8.36 17.78
C GLY A 406 15.78 -8.65 18.19
N PRO A 407 14.95 -9.14 17.26
CA PRO A 407 13.57 -9.50 17.55
C PRO A 407 13.51 -10.63 18.59
N LYS A 408 12.69 -10.42 19.61
CA LYS A 408 12.50 -11.37 20.71
C LYS A 408 11.10 -11.96 20.69
N LEU A 409 11.00 -13.23 21.05
CA LEU A 409 9.72 -13.86 21.38
C LEU A 409 9.10 -13.16 22.58
N ARG A 410 7.80 -12.89 22.48
CA ARG A 410 7.01 -12.24 23.51
C ARG A 410 5.83 -13.11 23.88
N LYS A 411 5.46 -13.11 25.16
CA LYS A 411 4.25 -13.80 25.64
C LYS A 411 3.00 -13.10 25.13
N MET A 412 2.10 -13.89 24.56
CA MET A 412 0.84 -13.48 23.96
C MET A 412 -0.32 -14.08 24.76
N LYS A 413 -1.19 -13.23 25.32
CA LYS A 413 -2.35 -13.65 26.13
C LYS A 413 -3.57 -13.87 25.25
N VAL A 414 -4.46 -14.78 25.65
CA VAL A 414 -5.75 -15.01 24.97
C VAL A 414 -6.53 -13.69 24.83
N GLY A 415 -7.12 -13.47 23.66
CA GLY A 415 -7.87 -12.26 23.31
C GLY A 415 -7.02 -11.07 22.87
N HIS A 416 -5.68 -11.15 22.96
CA HIS A 416 -4.81 -10.11 22.42
C HIS A 416 -4.92 -10.06 20.89
N LEU A 417 -5.11 -8.87 20.34
CA LEU A 417 -5.13 -8.60 18.91
C LEU A 417 -3.77 -8.04 18.47
N VAL A 418 -3.15 -8.73 17.52
CA VAL A 418 -1.93 -8.34 16.82
C VAL A 418 -2.35 -7.79 15.47
N TYR A 419 -2.20 -6.47 15.30
CA TYR A 419 -2.46 -5.79 14.04
C TYR A 419 -1.16 -5.62 13.28
N GLY A 420 -1.15 -5.95 11.99
CA GLY A 420 0.01 -5.65 11.14
C GLY A 420 0.41 -4.19 11.16
N ALA A 421 -0.59 -3.32 11.31
CA ALA A 421 -0.45 -1.90 11.30
C ALA A 421 -0.15 -1.26 12.69
N ASN A 422 0.16 -2.05 13.74
CA ASN A 422 0.54 -1.57 15.10
C ASN A 422 1.96 -1.96 15.55
N LEU A 423 2.79 -2.57 14.68
CA LEU A 423 4.13 -3.05 15.03
C LEU A 423 5.17 -2.47 14.05
N MET A 424 5.89 -1.42 14.48
CA MET A 424 6.51 -0.38 13.62
C MET A 424 7.81 -0.74 12.85
N ASP A 425 7.92 -0.25 11.60
CA ASP A 425 9.15 0.32 11.00
C ASP A 425 8.83 1.30 9.84
N ASP A 426 9.85 1.75 9.10
CA ASP A 426 9.78 2.72 7.99
C ASP A 426 9.05 2.24 6.72
N THR A 427 8.50 1.02 6.73
CA THR A 427 7.74 0.43 5.63
C THR A 427 6.35 -0.09 6.03
N GLY A 428 5.95 0.02 7.30
CA GLY A 428 4.59 -0.33 7.77
C GLY A 428 4.22 -1.83 7.70
N GLU A 429 5.18 -2.71 7.41
CA GLU A 429 5.00 -4.15 7.21
C GLU A 429 5.83 -4.93 8.25
N ALA A 430 5.28 -6.03 8.77
CA ALA A 430 5.99 -6.90 9.72
C ALA A 430 5.67 -8.38 9.46
N ILE A 431 6.55 -9.28 9.91
CA ILE A 431 6.32 -10.72 9.89
C ILE A 431 6.10 -11.19 11.32
N LEU A 432 4.97 -11.85 11.56
CA LEU A 432 4.70 -12.56 12.80
C LEU A 432 5.24 -13.99 12.68
N VAL A 433 6.08 -14.42 13.62
CA VAL A 433 6.59 -15.78 13.74
C VAL A 433 6.07 -16.39 15.02
N VAL A 434 5.38 -17.53 14.91
CA VAL A 434 4.74 -18.20 16.05
C VAL A 434 5.65 -19.29 16.61
N ALA A 435 6.00 -19.19 17.89
CA ALA A 435 6.74 -20.22 18.61
C ALA A 435 5.79 -21.18 19.34
N SER A 436 4.75 -20.65 19.98
CA SER A 436 3.73 -21.45 20.67
C SER A 436 2.38 -20.73 20.72
N GLY A 437 1.32 -21.47 21.02
CA GLY A 437 -0.07 -20.96 21.06
C GLY A 437 -0.86 -21.22 19.77
N ARG A 438 -2.06 -20.65 19.68
CA ARG A 438 -2.92 -20.68 18.47
C ARG A 438 -3.50 -19.30 18.21
N TYR A 439 -3.50 -18.88 16.95
CA TYR A 439 -3.87 -17.51 16.55
C TYR A 439 -4.86 -17.53 15.37
N ARG A 440 -6.01 -16.85 15.46
CA ARG A 440 -6.99 -16.64 14.36
C ARG A 440 -6.54 -15.46 13.50
N CYS A 441 -6.21 -15.69 12.23
CA CYS A 441 -6.09 -14.60 11.26
C CYS A 441 -7.43 -14.38 10.59
N PHE A 442 -7.93 -13.15 10.60
CA PHE A 442 -9.21 -12.79 9.99
C PHE A 442 -9.12 -11.41 9.32
N ALA A 443 -9.95 -11.22 8.30
CA ALA A 443 -10.22 -9.93 7.69
C ALA A 443 -11.57 -9.41 8.18
N SER A 444 -11.71 -8.10 8.34
CA SER A 444 -12.97 -7.46 8.73
C SER A 444 -13.36 -6.38 7.72
N HIS A 445 -14.61 -6.43 7.24
CA HIS A 445 -15.16 -5.46 6.30
C HIS A 445 -16.63 -5.17 6.64
N GLU A 446 -16.99 -3.89 6.84
CA GLU A 446 -18.35 -3.45 7.22
C GLU A 446 -18.93 -4.20 8.44
N GLY A 447 -18.10 -4.50 9.43
CA GLY A 447 -18.51 -5.23 10.64
C GLY A 447 -18.73 -6.73 10.45
N LYS A 448 -18.46 -7.27 9.26
CA LYS A 448 -18.41 -8.72 9.01
C LYS A 448 -16.97 -9.18 9.06
N GLU A 449 -16.73 -10.22 9.84
CA GLU A 449 -15.43 -10.86 9.92
C GLU A 449 -15.41 -12.14 9.09
N LEU A 450 -14.28 -12.40 8.43
CA LEU A 450 -14.00 -13.64 7.72
C LEU A 450 -12.67 -14.21 8.22
N THR A 451 -12.70 -15.42 8.80
CA THR A 451 -11.47 -16.12 9.17
C THR A 451 -10.74 -16.53 7.89
N LEU A 452 -9.48 -16.14 7.77
CA LEU A 452 -8.63 -16.51 6.65
C LEU A 452 -7.95 -17.86 6.93
N PHE A 453 -7.29 -17.99 8.08
CA PHE A 453 -6.62 -19.19 8.52
C PHE A 453 -6.24 -19.10 10.01
N THR A 454 -5.86 -20.23 10.60
CA THR A 454 -5.32 -20.29 11.97
C THR A 454 -3.82 -20.58 11.92
N LEU A 455 -3.05 -19.90 12.76
CA LEU A 455 -1.60 -20.09 12.91
C LEU A 455 -1.28 -20.96 14.13
N GLY A 456 -0.27 -21.81 13.99
CA GLY A 456 0.31 -22.60 15.07
C GLY A 456 1.84 -22.50 15.12
N PRO A 457 2.50 -23.26 16.02
CA PRO A 457 3.95 -23.30 16.15
C PRO A 457 4.65 -23.54 14.81
N GLY A 458 5.63 -22.69 14.48
CA GLY A 458 6.40 -22.78 13.23
C GLY A 458 5.78 -22.03 12.06
N ASP A 459 4.52 -21.60 12.15
CA ASP A 459 3.94 -20.74 11.12
C ASP A 459 4.54 -19.31 11.21
N ALA A 460 4.74 -18.71 10.05
CA ALA A 460 5.17 -17.32 9.89
C ALA A 460 4.26 -16.65 8.86
N VAL A 461 3.79 -15.44 9.18
CA VAL A 461 2.84 -14.71 8.32
C VAL A 461 3.28 -13.26 8.15
N PRO A 462 3.32 -12.72 6.91
CA PRO A 462 3.38 -11.28 6.71
C PRO A 462 2.08 -10.65 7.20
N LEU A 463 2.18 -9.65 8.06
CA LEU A 463 1.03 -8.91 8.54
C LEU A 463 0.63 -7.83 7.53
N GLN A 464 -0.60 -7.90 7.03
CA GLN A 464 -1.18 -6.94 6.08
C GLN A 464 -2.14 -5.97 6.78
N PRO A 465 -2.40 -4.78 6.22
CA PRO A 465 -3.26 -3.76 6.84
C PRO A 465 -4.69 -4.24 7.14
N GLU A 466 -5.25 -5.08 6.27
CA GLU A 466 -6.62 -5.61 6.38
C GLU A 466 -6.71 -6.88 7.23
N MET A 467 -5.57 -7.42 7.67
CA MET A 467 -5.48 -8.66 8.44
C MET A 467 -5.29 -8.38 9.93
N VAL A 468 -6.15 -8.97 10.75
CA VAL A 468 -6.06 -8.96 12.20
C VAL A 468 -5.74 -10.36 12.69
N VAL A 469 -4.80 -10.47 13.65
CA VAL A 469 -4.42 -11.74 14.26
C VAL A 469 -4.86 -11.75 15.72
N GLU A 470 -5.75 -12.65 16.09
CA GLU A 470 -6.25 -12.79 17.47
C GLU A 470 -5.66 -14.03 18.15
N VAL A 471 -5.15 -13.88 19.37
CA VAL A 471 -4.65 -15.00 20.17
C VAL A 471 -5.81 -15.82 20.73
N ARG A 472 -5.96 -17.06 20.26
CA ARG A 472 -6.99 -18.01 20.71
C ARG A 472 -6.50 -18.94 21.83
N LYS A 473 -5.21 -19.28 21.81
CA LYS A 473 -4.53 -20.01 22.89
C LYS A 473 -3.23 -19.28 23.20
N GLU A 474 -3.00 -19.00 24.48
CA GLU A 474 -1.79 -18.33 24.95
C GLU A 474 -0.51 -19.05 24.48
N GLY A 475 0.53 -18.26 24.25
CA GLY A 475 1.79 -18.77 23.76
C GLY A 475 2.79 -17.64 23.50
N GLU A 476 3.79 -17.93 22.68
CA GLU A 476 4.87 -17.00 22.38
C GLU A 476 4.98 -16.77 20.88
N ALA A 477 5.19 -15.52 20.50
CA ALA A 477 5.41 -15.12 19.12
C ALA A 477 6.37 -13.93 19.04
N ALA A 478 7.11 -13.84 17.93
CA ALA A 478 7.95 -12.70 17.61
C ALA A 478 7.28 -11.91 16.50
N VAL A 479 7.23 -10.59 16.66
CA VAL A 479 6.88 -9.70 15.56
C VAL A 479 8.16 -9.05 15.09
N ILE A 480 8.46 -9.24 13.82
CA ILE A 480 9.71 -8.84 13.19
C ILE A 480 9.38 -7.77 12.16
N PRO A 481 9.72 -6.49 12.39
CA PRO A 481 9.55 -5.45 11.39
C PRO A 481 10.32 -5.80 10.11
N ARG A 482 9.81 -5.44 8.93
CA ARG A 482 10.42 -5.74 7.63
C ARG A 482 11.88 -5.32 7.53
N ALA A 483 12.27 -4.17 8.07
CA ALA A 483 13.64 -3.68 8.10
C ALA A 483 14.54 -4.58 8.98
N ALA A 484 14.03 -5.07 10.11
CA ALA A 484 14.73 -6.04 10.95
C ALA A 484 14.82 -7.40 10.25
N PHE A 485 13.73 -7.86 9.63
CA PHE A 485 13.69 -9.09 8.84
C PHE A 485 14.70 -9.07 7.68
N ARG A 486 14.79 -7.95 6.95
CA ARG A 486 15.76 -7.75 5.87
C ARG A 486 17.22 -7.75 6.35
N ARG A 487 17.48 -7.26 7.56
CA ARG A 487 18.81 -7.37 8.19
C ARG A 487 19.09 -8.81 8.60
N LEU A 488 18.18 -9.44 9.33
CA LEU A 488 18.27 -10.84 9.74
C LEU A 488 18.51 -11.80 8.57
N THR A 489 17.74 -11.70 7.51
CA THR A 489 17.89 -12.58 6.34
C THR A 489 19.17 -12.32 5.55
N ARG A 490 19.73 -11.11 5.63
CA ARG A 490 21.02 -10.79 5.02
C ARG A 490 22.18 -11.35 5.85
N ASP A 491 22.11 -11.17 7.16
CA ASP A 491 23.17 -11.54 8.09
C ASP A 491 23.14 -13.04 8.42
N HIS A 492 21.95 -13.65 8.32
CA HIS A 492 21.64 -15.07 8.61
C HIS A 492 20.72 -15.66 7.51
N PRO A 493 21.27 -16.03 6.33
CA PRO A 493 20.49 -16.59 5.21
C PRO A 493 19.65 -17.83 5.56
N GLU A 494 20.11 -18.63 6.53
CA GLU A 494 19.40 -19.78 7.09
C GLU A 494 18.02 -19.40 7.65
N PHE A 495 17.89 -18.20 8.21
CA PHE A 495 16.61 -17.68 8.68
C PHE A 495 15.67 -17.34 7.52
N GLY A 496 16.20 -16.85 6.40
CA GLY A 496 15.40 -16.64 5.18
C GLY A 496 14.86 -17.95 4.60
N MET A 497 15.69 -18.99 4.57
CA MET A 497 15.31 -20.31 4.06
C MET A 497 14.25 -21.00 4.91
N CYS A 498 14.28 -20.86 6.24
CA CYS A 498 13.26 -21.46 7.11
C CYS A 498 11.88 -20.78 7.02
N ILE A 499 11.82 -19.50 6.63
CA ILE A 499 10.57 -18.75 6.47
C ILE A 499 9.83 -19.16 5.19
N LEU A 500 10.56 -19.57 4.15
CA LEU A 500 10.00 -19.85 2.83
C LEU A 500 8.89 -20.93 2.85
N PRO A 501 9.08 -22.10 3.50
CA PRO A 501 8.01 -23.10 3.63
C PRO A 501 6.78 -22.58 4.39
N ALA A 502 6.96 -21.70 5.37
CA ALA A 502 5.86 -21.13 6.14
C ALA A 502 5.01 -20.18 5.28
N VAL A 503 5.64 -19.37 4.44
CA VAL A 503 4.96 -18.48 3.48
C VAL A 503 4.26 -19.29 2.37
N GLU A 504 4.91 -20.34 1.85
CA GLU A 504 4.30 -21.24 0.86
C GLU A 504 3.03 -21.91 1.40
N LYS A 505 3.09 -22.42 2.63
CA LYS A 505 1.95 -23.00 3.34
C LYS A 505 0.81 -21.99 3.50
N MET A 506 1.12 -20.73 3.81
CA MET A 506 0.12 -19.66 3.86
C MET A 506 -0.51 -19.41 2.49
N LEU A 507 0.28 -19.26 1.44
CA LEU A 507 -0.21 -19.00 0.09
C LEU A 507 -1.18 -20.11 -0.36
N ASN A 508 -0.82 -21.37 -0.12
CA ASN A 508 -1.66 -22.52 -0.43
C ASN A 508 -2.98 -22.51 0.36
N ARG A 509 -2.96 -22.12 1.65
CA ARG A 509 -4.18 -21.94 2.47
C ARG A 509 -5.09 -20.85 1.87
N SER A 510 -4.52 -19.71 1.49
CA SER A 510 -5.27 -18.59 0.89
C SER A 510 -5.89 -18.96 -0.46
N LEU A 511 -5.13 -19.62 -1.35
CA LEU A 511 -5.63 -20.08 -2.64
C LEU A 511 -6.77 -21.11 -2.49
N THR A 512 -6.63 -22.02 -1.52
CA THR A 512 -7.68 -22.99 -1.19
C THR A 512 -8.95 -22.29 -0.73
N MET A 513 -8.83 -21.32 0.19
CA MET A 513 -9.97 -20.54 0.68
C MET A 513 -10.69 -19.79 -0.44
N VAL A 514 -9.94 -19.13 -1.34
CA VAL A 514 -10.52 -18.42 -2.50
C VAL A 514 -11.27 -19.40 -3.41
N GLY A 515 -10.66 -20.54 -3.73
CA GLY A 515 -11.31 -21.58 -4.54
C GLY A 515 -12.59 -22.10 -3.90
N GLU A 516 -12.60 -22.25 -2.58
CA GLU A 516 -13.79 -22.70 -1.85
C GLU A 516 -14.90 -21.68 -1.81
N MET A 517 -14.58 -20.40 -1.58
CA MET A 517 -15.58 -19.34 -1.57
C MET A 517 -16.18 -19.11 -2.96
N ALA A 518 -15.37 -19.22 -4.01
CA ALA A 518 -15.80 -18.97 -5.39
C ALA A 518 -16.59 -20.14 -6.00
N PHE A 519 -16.18 -21.38 -5.70
CA PHE A 519 -16.67 -22.55 -6.45
C PHE A 519 -17.34 -23.63 -5.60
N ARG A 520 -17.31 -23.54 -4.26
CA ARG A 520 -17.83 -24.60 -3.38
C ARG A 520 -19.06 -24.15 -2.57
N SER A 521 -19.97 -25.08 -2.39
CA SER A 521 -21.21 -24.85 -1.64
C SER A 521 -20.94 -24.62 -0.14
N VAL A 522 -21.90 -23.99 0.55
CA VAL A 522 -21.85 -23.85 2.02
C VAL A 522 -21.77 -25.23 2.70
N ARG A 523 -22.43 -26.24 2.13
CA ARG A 523 -22.39 -27.63 2.62
C ARG A 523 -20.98 -28.22 2.58
N TYR A 524 -20.31 -28.11 1.44
CA TYR A 524 -18.92 -28.56 1.30
C TYR A 524 -18.00 -27.88 2.35
N ARG A 525 -18.06 -26.55 2.45
CA ARG A 525 -17.21 -25.78 3.37
C ARG A 525 -17.48 -26.13 4.84
N LEU A 526 -18.75 -26.32 5.21
CA LEU A 526 -19.11 -26.72 6.57
C LEU A 526 -18.61 -28.12 6.92
N ILE A 527 -18.81 -29.11 6.02
CA ILE A 527 -18.33 -30.48 6.26
C ILE A 527 -16.80 -30.50 6.37
N ARG A 528 -16.09 -29.79 5.49
CA ARG A 528 -14.62 -29.69 5.55
C ARG A 528 -14.16 -29.11 6.90
N TYR A 529 -14.78 -28.03 7.33
CA TYR A 529 -14.44 -27.40 8.61
C TYR A 529 -14.68 -28.34 9.81
N LEU A 530 -15.79 -29.11 9.80
CA LEU A 530 -16.07 -30.10 10.84
C LEU A 530 -15.04 -31.24 10.85
N CYS A 531 -14.62 -31.73 9.68
CA CYS A 531 -13.55 -32.72 9.57
C CYS A 531 -12.22 -32.20 10.12
N GLU A 532 -11.84 -30.95 9.80
CA GLU A 532 -10.62 -30.32 10.33
C GLU A 532 -10.66 -30.14 11.85
N MET A 533 -11.81 -29.73 12.39
CA MET A 533 -12.01 -29.66 13.83
C MET A 533 -11.90 -31.03 14.50
N ALA A 534 -12.46 -32.07 13.88
CA ALA A 534 -12.39 -33.43 14.40
C ALA A 534 -10.96 -33.97 14.41
N GLU A 535 -10.14 -33.61 13.41
CA GLU A 535 -8.72 -33.99 13.35
C GLU A 535 -7.87 -33.25 14.38
N HIS A 536 -8.14 -31.96 14.63
CA HIS A 536 -7.32 -31.14 15.52
C HIS A 536 -7.75 -31.15 16.98
N ASP A 537 -9.06 -31.10 17.23
CA ASP A 537 -9.65 -30.90 18.55
C ASP A 537 -10.57 -32.07 18.96
N GLY A 538 -10.74 -33.07 18.09
CA GLY A 538 -11.62 -34.21 18.32
C GLY A 538 -11.00 -35.29 19.21
N ARG A 539 -11.83 -35.86 20.09
CA ARG A 539 -11.49 -37.03 20.91
C ARG A 539 -12.23 -38.26 20.39
N GLN A 540 -11.49 -39.30 20.03
CA GLN A 540 -12.11 -40.56 19.60
C GLN A 540 -12.86 -41.21 20.78
N THR A 541 -14.11 -41.59 20.55
CA THR A 541 -14.93 -42.33 21.53
C THR A 541 -15.66 -43.49 20.86
N SER A 542 -16.34 -44.33 21.65
CA SER A 542 -17.15 -45.45 21.14
C SER A 542 -18.35 -45.02 20.29
N THR A 543 -18.75 -43.75 20.35
CA THR A 543 -19.89 -43.19 19.59
C THR A 543 -19.46 -42.30 18.43
N GLY A 544 -18.16 -42.24 18.12
CA GLY A 544 -17.58 -41.38 17.08
C GLY A 544 -16.58 -40.36 17.63
N VAL A 545 -16.26 -39.35 16.83
CA VAL A 545 -15.34 -38.27 17.20
C VAL A 545 -16.11 -37.18 17.94
N VAL A 546 -15.73 -36.88 19.17
CA VAL A 546 -16.37 -35.86 20.02
C VAL A 546 -15.56 -34.57 20.01
N ILE A 547 -16.22 -33.45 19.77
CA ILE A 547 -15.64 -32.09 19.82
C ILE A 547 -16.31 -31.34 20.98
N ASP A 548 -15.62 -31.21 22.11
CA ASP A 548 -16.16 -30.69 23.37
C ASP A 548 -16.28 -29.14 23.42
N ALA A 549 -15.67 -28.43 22.48
CA ALA A 549 -15.68 -26.97 22.37
C ALA A 549 -16.22 -26.50 20.99
N ALA A 550 -17.37 -27.02 20.60
CA ALA A 550 -18.00 -26.72 19.33
C ALA A 550 -18.43 -25.24 19.22
N PRO A 551 -18.09 -24.54 18.12
CA PRO A 551 -18.49 -23.16 17.86
C PRO A 551 -20.00 -22.98 17.64
N HIS A 552 -20.50 -21.77 17.90
CA HIS A 552 -21.92 -21.45 17.66
C HIS A 552 -22.18 -21.15 16.18
N GLY A 553 -23.45 -20.97 15.79
CA GLY A 553 -23.83 -20.73 14.40
C GLY A 553 -23.17 -19.50 13.76
N ASP A 554 -22.96 -18.43 14.54
CA ASP A 554 -22.26 -17.23 14.06
C ASP A 554 -20.76 -17.50 13.86
N ASP A 555 -20.12 -18.19 14.81
CA ASP A 555 -18.71 -18.56 14.73
C ASP A 555 -18.45 -19.49 13.53
N LEU A 556 -19.34 -20.46 13.28
CA LEU A 556 -19.27 -21.35 12.12
C LEU A 556 -19.43 -20.58 10.80
N ALA A 557 -20.38 -19.64 10.74
CA ALA A 557 -20.61 -18.79 9.59
C ALA A 557 -19.39 -17.89 9.28
N MET A 558 -18.78 -17.33 10.33
CA MET A 558 -17.57 -16.50 10.31
C MET A 558 -16.31 -17.31 9.96
N ALA A 559 -16.26 -18.60 10.32
CA ALA A 559 -15.17 -19.51 10.00
C ALA A 559 -15.19 -19.97 8.53
N ILE A 560 -16.37 -20.22 7.97
CA ILE A 560 -16.48 -20.73 6.59
C ILE A 560 -16.81 -19.65 5.56
N GLY A 561 -17.10 -18.41 5.98
CA GLY A 561 -17.47 -17.30 5.09
C GLY A 561 -18.85 -17.44 4.46
N ALA A 562 -19.87 -17.73 5.29
CA ALA A 562 -21.25 -17.90 4.85
C ALA A 562 -22.21 -17.08 5.73
N ALA A 563 -23.47 -16.93 5.29
CA ALA A 563 -24.50 -16.34 6.15
C ALA A 563 -24.92 -17.34 7.24
N ARG A 564 -25.16 -16.86 8.48
CA ARG A 564 -25.62 -17.66 9.63
C ARG A 564 -26.81 -18.56 9.30
N GLN A 565 -27.78 -18.03 8.55
CA GLN A 565 -28.97 -18.79 8.13
C GLN A 565 -28.59 -19.97 7.23
N SER A 566 -27.70 -19.78 6.25
CA SER A 566 -27.25 -20.86 5.36
C SER A 566 -26.52 -21.96 6.14
N VAL A 567 -25.67 -21.59 7.09
CA VAL A 567 -24.99 -22.56 7.97
C VAL A 567 -26.00 -23.32 8.83
N SER A 568 -26.96 -22.62 9.42
CA SER A 568 -27.99 -23.24 10.27
C SER A 568 -28.83 -24.25 9.50
N THR A 569 -29.20 -23.96 8.25
CA THR A 569 -29.95 -24.88 7.39
C THR A 569 -29.16 -26.15 7.10
N VAL A 570 -27.89 -26.02 6.68
CA VAL A 570 -27.05 -27.18 6.37
C VAL A 570 -26.75 -27.99 7.63
N LEU A 571 -26.43 -27.33 8.75
CA LEU A 571 -26.14 -28.01 10.01
C LEU A 571 -27.36 -28.78 10.53
N ALA A 572 -28.57 -28.19 10.42
CA ALA A 572 -29.81 -28.88 10.78
C ALA A 572 -30.05 -30.11 9.90
N GLU A 573 -29.69 -30.05 8.62
CA GLU A 573 -29.75 -31.19 7.72
C GLU A 573 -28.78 -32.31 8.12
N LEU A 574 -27.51 -31.98 8.39
CA LEU A 574 -26.49 -32.93 8.88
C LEU A 574 -26.90 -33.59 10.20
N ILE A 575 -27.60 -32.84 11.07
CA ILE A 575 -28.15 -33.39 12.32
C ILE A 575 -29.31 -34.33 12.04
N ARG A 576 -30.19 -33.98 11.09
CA ARG A 576 -31.33 -34.81 10.72
C ARG A 576 -30.92 -36.13 10.05
N THR A 577 -29.85 -36.11 9.24
CA THR A 577 -29.31 -37.32 8.58
C THR A 577 -28.47 -38.18 9.52
N GLY A 578 -28.09 -37.65 10.68
CA GLY A 578 -27.31 -38.36 11.70
C GLY A 578 -25.79 -38.28 11.48
N ASP A 579 -25.33 -37.55 10.46
CA ASP A 579 -23.90 -37.35 10.15
C ASP A 579 -23.20 -36.53 11.23
N VAL A 580 -23.94 -35.65 11.93
CA VAL A 580 -23.47 -34.89 13.08
C VAL A 580 -24.52 -34.93 14.17
N GLN A 581 -24.14 -35.22 15.41
CA GLN A 581 -25.02 -35.12 16.56
C GLN A 581 -24.61 -33.94 17.44
N ARG A 582 -25.60 -33.26 18.03
CA ARG A 582 -25.36 -32.11 18.91
C ARG A 582 -25.97 -32.37 20.29
N PRO A 583 -25.32 -33.17 21.15
CA PRO A 583 -25.84 -33.49 22.48
C PRO A 583 -25.88 -32.27 23.41
N SER A 584 -25.03 -31.27 23.18
CA SER A 584 -25.07 -29.98 23.89
C SER A 584 -24.79 -28.81 22.94
N PRO A 585 -25.15 -27.56 23.29
CA PRO A 585 -24.84 -26.39 22.47
C PRO A 585 -23.35 -26.23 22.12
N ARG A 586 -22.44 -26.74 22.96
CA ARG A 586 -20.98 -26.68 22.76
C ARG A 586 -20.35 -28.02 22.44
N THR A 587 -21.13 -29.05 22.12
CA THR A 587 -20.58 -30.38 21.82
C THR A 587 -21.11 -30.88 20.48
N PHE A 588 -20.20 -31.25 19.58
CA PHE A 588 -20.53 -32.05 18.39
C PHE A 588 -20.01 -33.47 18.57
N VAL A 589 -20.75 -34.44 18.04
CA VAL A 589 -20.31 -35.82 17.88
C VAL A 589 -20.47 -36.17 16.41
N ILE A 590 -19.39 -36.62 15.79
CA ILE A 590 -19.39 -37.09 14.40
C ILE A 590 -19.32 -38.62 14.46
N PRO A 591 -20.44 -39.35 14.26
CA PRO A 591 -20.47 -40.80 14.45
C PRO A 591 -19.56 -41.54 13.47
N ASP A 592 -19.55 -41.09 12.21
CA ASP A 592 -18.71 -41.63 11.15
C ASP A 592 -18.03 -40.48 10.38
N ILE A 593 -16.77 -40.21 10.75
CA ILE A 593 -15.96 -39.18 10.08
C ILE A 593 -15.58 -39.57 8.65
N GLU A 594 -15.49 -40.87 8.35
CA GLU A 594 -15.13 -41.34 7.00
C GLU A 594 -16.30 -41.12 6.03
N ASN A 595 -17.55 -41.23 6.49
CA ASN A 595 -18.71 -40.86 5.68
C ASN A 595 -18.68 -39.38 5.26
N LEU A 596 -18.37 -38.47 6.20
CA LEU A 596 -18.22 -37.05 5.89
C LEU A 596 -17.05 -36.78 4.93
N LYS A 597 -15.94 -37.50 5.09
CA LYS A 597 -14.78 -37.40 4.18
C LYS A 597 -15.10 -37.92 2.78
N GLU A 598 -15.90 -38.98 2.65
CA GLU A 598 -16.36 -39.49 1.37
C GLU A 598 -17.32 -38.51 0.68
N GLU A 599 -18.23 -37.90 1.44
CA GLU A 599 -19.11 -36.86 0.91
C GLU A 599 -18.31 -35.65 0.36
N LEU A 600 -17.22 -35.25 1.04
CA LEU A 600 -16.31 -34.24 0.52
C LEU A 600 -15.67 -34.63 -0.80
N ARG A 601 -15.35 -35.91 -1.04
CA ARG A 601 -14.81 -36.39 -2.32
C ARG A 601 -15.85 -36.31 -3.43
N VAL A 602 -17.12 -36.59 -3.13
CA VAL A 602 -18.24 -36.49 -4.10
C VAL A 602 -18.60 -35.05 -4.43
N LEU A 603 -18.46 -34.13 -3.47
CA LEU A 603 -18.75 -32.70 -3.64
C LEU A 603 -17.56 -31.90 -4.23
N ARG A 604 -16.40 -32.55 -4.39
CA ARG A 604 -15.17 -32.00 -4.99
C ARG A 604 -15.23 -32.07 -6.52
#